data_AF-A0A1I1QB41-F1
#
_entry.id   AF-A0A1I1QB41-F1
#
_cell.length_a   1.000
_cell.length_b   1.000
_cell.length_c   1.000
_cell.angle_alpha   90.00
_cell.angle_beta   90.00
_cell.angle_gamma   90.00
#
_symmetry.space_group_name_H-M   'P 1'
#
loop_
_entity.id
_entity.type
_entity.pdbx_description
1 polymer ?
#
loop_
_entity_poly.entity_id
_entity_poly.type
_entity_poly.pdbx_seq_one_letter_code
_entity_poly.pdbx_strand_id
1 'polypeptide(L)'
;MQIEQTFRDLKNPQWGMGMRDSQTRKRHRLAILLLIAALATYALWLIGLTALGQGYRLAYGSAKKSASTLSILSLARHWLADRNALQFRYCLYNQAENELMDRVKTYEI
;
A
#
# COMPACT_ATOMS: atom_id res chain seq x y z
N MET A 1 -13.80 -8.56 2.58
CA MET A 1 -13.91 -7.31 3.39
C MET A 1 -12.56 -6.57 3.34
N GLN A 2 -12.54 -5.23 3.31
CA GLN A 2 -11.29 -4.44 3.18
C GLN A 2 -10.31 -4.67 4.35
N ILE A 3 -10.83 -4.72 5.58
CA ILE A 3 -10.07 -5.02 6.79
C ILE A 3 -9.41 -6.40 6.71
N GLU A 4 -10.14 -7.41 6.24
CA GLU A 4 -9.64 -8.78 6.09
C GLU A 4 -8.49 -8.85 5.05
N GLN A 5 -8.59 -8.09 3.98
CA GLN A 5 -7.56 -8.01 2.95
C GLN A 5 -6.27 -7.41 3.53
N THR A 6 -6.37 -6.34 4.31
CA THR A 6 -5.23 -5.76 5.03
C THR A 6 -4.59 -6.75 6.01
N PHE A 7 -5.38 -7.53 6.75
CA PHE A 7 -4.85 -8.58 7.62
C PHE A 7 -4.16 -9.72 6.86
N ARG A 8 -4.67 -10.06 5.66
CA ARG A 8 -4.08 -11.08 4.79
C ARG A 8 -2.74 -10.60 4.23
N ASP A 9 -2.68 -9.36 3.78
CA ASP A 9 -1.45 -8.72 3.28
C ASP A 9 -0.43 -8.58 4.41
N LEU A 10 -0.83 -8.19 5.63
CA LEU A 10 0.09 -8.12 6.76
C LEU A 10 0.78 -9.48 7.05
N LYS A 11 0.03 -10.59 6.92
CA LYS A 11 0.51 -11.94 7.21
C LYS A 11 1.28 -12.59 6.06
N ASN A 12 1.07 -12.14 4.81
CA ASN A 12 1.64 -12.77 3.63
C ASN A 12 3.14 -12.45 3.51
N PRO A 13 4.04 -13.45 3.42
CA PRO A 13 5.47 -13.22 3.24
C PRO A 13 5.87 -12.78 1.83
N GLN A 14 5.17 -13.23 0.78
CA GLN A 14 5.53 -12.91 -0.60
C GLN A 14 5.01 -11.55 -1.04
N TRP A 15 3.76 -11.25 -0.71
CA TRP A 15 3.05 -10.08 -1.25
C TRP A 15 2.77 -9.00 -0.19
N GLY A 16 3.26 -9.22 1.02
CA GLY A 16 2.86 -8.50 2.22
C GLY A 16 4.01 -8.05 3.11
N MET A 17 3.76 -7.96 4.42
CA MET A 17 4.78 -7.60 5.42
C MET A 17 5.46 -8.81 6.09
N GLY A 18 5.10 -10.05 5.72
CA GLY A 18 5.78 -11.25 6.24
C GLY A 18 5.74 -11.41 7.76
N MET A 19 4.71 -10.91 8.43
CA MET A 19 4.63 -10.99 9.89
C MET A 19 4.62 -12.42 10.44
N ARG A 20 4.27 -13.42 9.61
CA ARG A 20 4.39 -14.84 9.95
C ARG A 20 5.84 -15.27 10.21
N ASP A 21 6.80 -14.63 9.55
CA ASP A 21 8.22 -14.99 9.62
C ASP A 21 8.92 -14.39 10.85
N SER A 22 8.27 -13.45 11.54
CA SER A 22 8.80 -12.86 12.77
C SER A 22 9.03 -13.91 13.88
N GLN A 23 8.21 -14.97 13.90
CA GLN A 23 8.20 -16.05 14.90
C GLN A 23 8.13 -15.60 16.37
N THR A 24 7.95 -14.30 16.64
CA THR A 24 7.87 -13.78 18.01
C THR A 24 6.59 -14.19 18.71
N ARG A 25 6.68 -14.44 20.01
CA ARG A 25 5.52 -14.50 20.93
C ARG A 25 5.56 -13.39 21.98
N LYS A 26 6.64 -12.60 22.03
CA LYS A 26 6.79 -11.48 22.96
C LYS A 26 5.94 -10.31 22.49
N ARG A 27 4.98 -9.90 23.32
CA ARG A 27 4.01 -8.81 23.02
C ARG A 27 4.71 -7.50 22.63
N HIS A 28 5.74 -7.11 23.36
CA HIS A 28 6.51 -5.89 23.09
C HIS A 28 7.17 -5.90 21.70
N ARG A 29 7.82 -7.01 21.33
CA ARG A 29 8.44 -7.16 20.00
C ARG A 29 7.38 -7.14 18.90
N LEU A 30 6.23 -7.76 19.13
CA LEU A 30 5.12 -7.74 18.17
C LEU A 30 4.57 -6.32 17.97
N ALA A 31 4.41 -5.55 19.05
CA ALA A 31 3.95 -4.16 18.98
C ALA A 31 4.89 -3.29 18.13
N ILE A 32 6.21 -3.42 18.33
CA ILE A 32 7.20 -2.70 17.51
C ILE A 32 7.10 -3.10 16.04
N LEU A 33 6.98 -4.40 15.74
CA LEU A 33 6.87 -4.87 14.36
C LEU A 33 5.57 -4.41 13.69
N LEU A 34 4.46 -4.37 14.44
CA LEU A 34 3.20 -3.80 13.97
C LEU A 34 3.32 -2.31 13.69
N LEU A 35 4.02 -1.56 14.55
CA LEU A 35 4.28 -0.13 14.33
C LEU A 35 5.11 0.09 13.06
N ILE A 36 6.19 -0.67 12.88
CA ILE A 36 7.02 -0.60 11.67
C ILE A 36 6.19 -0.96 10.43
N ALA A 37 5.39 -2.02 10.51
CA ALA A 37 4.51 -2.43 9.41
C ALA A 37 3.46 -1.35 9.08
N ALA A 38 2.90 -0.67 10.09
CA ALA A 38 1.96 0.43 9.89
C ALA A 38 2.63 1.63 9.21
N LEU A 39 3.81 2.04 9.66
CA LEU A 39 4.58 3.13 9.04
C LEU A 39 4.98 2.80 7.59
N ALA A 40 5.43 1.57 7.34
CA ALA A 40 5.75 1.12 5.99
C ALA A 40 4.50 1.07 5.09
N THR A 41 3.35 0.66 5.63
CA THR A 41 2.07 0.67 4.91
C THR A 41 1.66 2.09 4.55
N TYR A 42 1.80 3.03 5.48
CA TYR A 42 1.51 4.44 5.27
C TYR A 42 2.41 5.04 4.17
N ALA A 43 3.71 4.77 4.20
CA ALA A 43 4.63 5.19 3.15
C ALA A 43 4.27 4.60 1.77
N LEU A 44 3.92 3.31 1.72
CA LEU A 44 3.46 2.67 0.47
C LEU A 44 2.15 3.28 -0.04
N TRP A 45 1.25 3.73 0.83
CA TRP A 45 0.05 4.45 0.41
C TRP A 45 0.37 5.76 -0.28
N LEU A 46 1.27 6.58 0.29
CA LEU A 46 1.71 7.83 -0.33
C LEU A 46 2.34 7.57 -1.71
N ILE A 47 3.22 6.57 -1.80
CA ILE A 47 3.87 6.18 -3.07
C ILE A 47 2.85 5.67 -4.10
N GLY A 48 1.89 4.84 -3.68
CA GLY A 48 0.89 4.28 -4.58
C GLY A 48 -0.08 5.34 -5.10
N LEU A 49 -0.53 6.25 -4.25
CA LEU A 49 -1.42 7.35 -4.64
C LEU A 49 -0.71 8.34 -5.58
N THR A 50 0.54 8.70 -5.28
CA THR A 50 1.34 9.55 -6.16
C THR A 50 1.62 8.90 -7.51
N ALA A 51 1.92 7.59 -7.54
CA ALA A 51 2.07 6.84 -8.78
C ALA A 51 0.77 6.82 -9.59
N LEU A 52 -0.37 6.61 -8.92
CA LEU A 52 -1.69 6.61 -9.54
C LEU A 52 -2.05 7.99 -10.12
N GLY A 53 -1.70 9.08 -9.42
CA GLY A 53 -1.84 10.45 -9.89
C GLY A 53 -0.98 10.77 -11.13
N GLN A 54 0.13 10.05 -11.33
CA GLN A 54 0.96 10.12 -12.55
C GLN A 54 0.42 9.27 -13.70
N GLY A 55 -0.71 8.58 -13.49
CA GLY A 55 -1.26 7.67 -14.48
C GLY A 55 -0.57 6.30 -14.52
N TYR A 56 0.31 5.99 -13.55
CA TYR A 56 0.89 4.66 -13.43
C TYR A 56 -0.21 3.66 -13.04
N ARG A 57 -0.61 2.82 -14.01
CA ARG A 57 -1.66 1.83 -13.85
C ARG A 57 -1.18 0.49 -14.37
N LEU A 58 -1.20 -0.53 -13.51
CA LEU A 58 -1.00 -1.91 -13.93
C LEU A 58 -2.36 -2.57 -14.17
N ALA A 59 -2.56 -3.08 -15.39
CA ALA A 59 -3.66 -3.97 -15.68
C ALA A 59 -3.30 -5.38 -15.19
N TYR A 60 -4.06 -5.89 -14.23
CA TYR A 60 -3.93 -7.28 -13.76
C TYR A 60 -5.19 -8.05 -14.12
N GLY A 61 -5.07 -9.11 -14.92
CA GLY A 61 -6.16 -10.01 -15.30
C GLY A 61 -6.12 -10.46 -16.77
N SER A 62 -6.67 -11.65 -17.05
CA SER A 62 -6.73 -12.26 -18.40
C SER A 62 -8.00 -11.90 -19.20
N ALA A 63 -8.86 -11.01 -18.71
CA ALA A 63 -10.18 -10.77 -19.30
C ALA A 63 -10.51 -9.28 -19.44
N LYS A 64 -11.22 -8.93 -20.53
CA LYS A 64 -11.79 -7.59 -20.85
C LYS A 64 -12.74 -7.00 -19.77
N LYS A 65 -12.98 -7.71 -18.66
CA LYS A 65 -13.84 -7.33 -17.52
C LYS A 65 -13.20 -7.57 -16.15
N SER A 66 -11.89 -7.80 -16.06
CA SER A 66 -11.25 -7.86 -14.75
C SER A 66 -11.31 -6.47 -14.11
N ALA A 67 -11.71 -6.40 -12.84
CA ALA A 67 -11.66 -5.17 -12.06
C ALA A 67 -10.20 -4.72 -12.00
N SER A 68 -9.85 -3.85 -12.95
CA SER A 68 -8.60 -3.11 -12.99
C SER A 68 -8.48 -2.41 -11.65
N THR A 69 -7.56 -2.86 -10.78
CA THR A 69 -6.85 -2.06 -9.77
C THR A 69 -6.26 -3.04 -8.78
N LEU A 70 -4.96 -3.34 -8.94
CA LEU A 70 -4.13 -3.77 -7.82
C LEU A 70 -4.40 -2.89 -6.61
N SER A 71 -4.32 -3.42 -5.39
CA SER A 71 -4.35 -2.56 -4.20
C SER A 71 -3.29 -1.47 -4.33
N ILE A 72 -3.55 -0.29 -3.77
CA ILE A 72 -2.63 0.85 -3.79
C ILE A 72 -1.22 0.44 -3.30
N LEU A 73 -1.15 -0.46 -2.31
CA LEU A 73 0.12 -0.99 -1.80
C LEU A 73 0.86 -1.83 -2.84
N SER A 74 0.16 -2.70 -3.57
CA SER A 74 0.78 -3.53 -4.61
C SER A 74 1.21 -2.68 -5.80
N LEU A 75 0.44 -1.65 -6.17
CA LEU A 75 0.83 -0.66 -7.18
C LEU A 75 2.12 0.06 -6.76
N ALA A 76 2.19 0.52 -5.50
CA ALA A 76 3.36 1.19 -4.94
C ALA A 76 4.61 0.30 -4.98
N ARG A 77 4.48 -0.98 -4.60
CA ARG A 77 5.58 -1.95 -4.68
C ARG A 77 6.05 -2.18 -6.11
N HIS A 78 5.12 -2.30 -7.06
CA HIS A 78 5.47 -2.42 -8.47
C HIS A 78 6.22 -1.19 -8.99
N TRP A 79 5.75 0.00 -8.63
CA TRP A 79 6.41 1.25 -8.98
C TRP A 79 7.83 1.33 -8.38
N LEU A 80 8.01 0.93 -7.12
CA LEU A 80 9.33 0.89 -6.47
C LEU A 80 10.30 -0.12 -7.12
N ALA A 81 9.77 -1.22 -7.66
CA ALA A 81 10.57 -2.22 -8.37
C ALA A 81 10.88 -1.81 -9.82
N ASP A 82 10.10 -0.88 -10.39
CA ASP A 82 10.30 -0.39 -11.75
C ASP A 82 11.48 0.60 -11.78
N ARG A 83 12.53 0.26 -12.54
CA ARG A 83 13.71 1.13 -12.68
C ARG A 83 13.46 2.37 -13.53
N ASN A 84 12.37 2.40 -14.29
CA ASN A 84 11.93 3.54 -15.08
C ASN A 84 10.90 4.40 -14.34
N ALA A 85 10.69 4.16 -13.04
CA ALA A 85 9.80 4.98 -12.23
C ALA A 85 10.17 6.47 -12.35
N LEU A 86 9.20 7.27 -12.79
CA LEU A 86 9.32 8.71 -12.93
C LEU A 86 9.64 9.35 -11.57
N GLN A 87 10.43 10.41 -11.52
CA GLN A 87 10.70 11.10 -10.27
C GLN A 87 9.42 11.70 -9.66
N PHE A 88 9.28 11.63 -8.33
CA PHE A 88 8.17 12.29 -7.64
C PHE A 88 8.22 13.81 -7.82
N ARG A 89 7.16 14.40 -8.38
CA ARG A 89 6.98 15.85 -8.37
C ARG A 89 6.26 16.26 -7.09
N TYR A 90 6.73 17.33 -6.46
CA TYR A 90 6.20 17.83 -5.18
C TYR A 90 4.68 18.09 -5.16
N CYS A 91 4.12 18.61 -6.26
CA CYS A 91 2.67 18.86 -6.38
C CYS A 91 1.83 17.57 -6.30
N LEU A 92 2.33 16.46 -6.86
CA LEU A 92 1.64 15.16 -6.84
C LEU A 92 1.66 14.55 -5.44
N TYR A 93 2.73 14.77 -4.67
CA TYR A 93 2.79 14.36 -3.27
C TYR A 93 1.70 15.06 -2.44
N ASN A 94 1.58 16.39 -2.54
CA ASN A 94 0.54 17.14 -1.83
C ASN A 94 -0.87 16.72 -2.26
N GLN A 95 -1.07 16.37 -3.53
CA GLN A 95 -2.35 15.83 -4.00
C GLN A 95 -2.66 14.47 -3.38
N ALA A 96 -1.68 13.57 -3.31
CA ALA A 96 -1.82 12.27 -2.66
C ALA A 96 -2.12 12.39 -1.16
N GLU A 97 -1.46 13.35 -0.48
CA GLU A 97 -1.73 13.63 0.94
C GLU A 97 -3.16 14.14 1.17
N ASN A 98 -3.64 15.04 0.30
CA ASN A 98 -5.03 15.51 0.33
C ASN A 98 -6.04 14.38 0.04
N GLU A 99 -5.76 13.50 -0.93
CA GLU A 99 -6.61 12.34 -1.22
C GLU A 99 -6.63 11.36 -0.05
N LEU A 100 -5.50 11.16 0.62
CA LEU A 100 -5.41 10.32 1.82
C LEU A 100 -6.21 10.93 2.96
N MET A 101 -6.11 12.24 3.18
CA MET A 101 -6.92 12.97 4.15
C MET A 101 -8.43 12.84 3.87
N ASP A 102 -8.86 12.95 2.61
CA ASP A 102 -10.27 12.80 2.22
C ASP A 102 -10.79 11.38 2.47
N ARG A 103 -9.97 10.37 2.15
CA ARG A 103 -10.25 8.96 2.43
C ARG A 103 -10.31 8.66 3.93
N VAL A 104 -9.55 9.35 4.77
CA VAL A 104 -9.61 9.18 6.24
C VAL A 104 -10.88 9.80 6.81
N LYS A 105 -11.27 11.00 6.33
CA LYS A 105 -12.52 11.68 6.76
C LYS A 105 -13.77 10.87 6.47
N THR A 106 -13.76 10.04 5.43
CA THR A 106 -14.88 9.16 5.11
C THR A 106 -15.10 8.03 6.14
N TYR A 107 -14.16 7.82 7.07
CA TYR A 107 -14.27 6.83 8.15
C TYR A 107 -14.52 7.44 9.53
N GLU A 108 -14.63 8.77 9.65
CA GLU A 108 -15.14 9.44 10.86
C GLU A 108 -16.67 9.44 10.82
N ILE A 109 -17.27 8.32 11.26
CA ILE A 109 -18.71 8.18 11.57
C ILE A 109 -18.86 8.02 13.08
#